data_AF-A0A1T0C899-F1
#
_entry.id   AF-A0A1T0C899-F1
#
_cell.length_a   1.000
_cell.length_b   1.000
_cell.length_c   1.000
_cell.angle_alpha   90.00
_cell.angle_beta   90.00
_cell.angle_gamma   90.00
#
_symmetry.space_group_name_H-M   'P 1'
#
loop_
_entity.id
_entity.type
_entity.pdbx_description
1 polymer ?
#
loop_
_entity_poly.entity_id
_entity_poly.type
_entity_poly.pdbx_seq_one_letter_code
_entity_poly.pdbx_strand_id
1 'polypeptide(L)'
;MSEGYLPTRDSLGYQNVKQALEKIFSIDLDTIAIHEGEDENFNFPFMYKGYHMTIGISSTGKNTQLEVGEGGLFNIWFVQTDEQRFSVTFLSKVIDDKSIKRVYGRDEKSVEHTLQLLKYFIDSDRAEVLLKN
;
A
#
# COMPACT_ATOMS: atom_id res chain seq x y z
N MET A 1 15.05 21.68 20.28
CA MET A 1 15.02 20.20 20.21
C MET A 1 14.96 19.87 18.74
N SER A 2 15.94 19.16 18.18
CA SER A 2 15.81 18.65 16.82
C SER A 2 14.79 17.52 16.88
N GLU A 3 13.57 17.79 16.41
CA GLU A 3 12.55 16.76 16.19
C GLU A 3 13.19 15.72 15.26
N GLY A 4 13.59 14.59 15.84
CA GLY A 4 14.31 13.55 15.12
C GLY A 4 13.37 12.91 14.12
N TYR A 5 13.74 12.97 12.85
CA TYR A 5 13.08 12.24 11.79
C TYR A 5 13.07 10.73 12.10
N LEU A 6 11.89 10.08 12.08
CA LEU A 6 11.77 8.63 12.20
C LEU A 6 11.99 8.01 10.81
N PRO A 7 12.96 7.10 10.63
CA PRO A 7 13.12 6.37 9.37
C PRO A 7 11.82 5.69 8.95
N THR A 8 11.55 5.60 7.65
CA THR A 8 10.34 4.95 7.10
C THR A 8 10.06 3.59 7.72
N ARG A 9 11.09 2.75 7.85
CA ARG A 9 10.97 1.40 8.43
C ARG A 9 10.55 1.42 9.90
N ASP A 10 10.86 2.49 10.62
CA ASP A 10 10.51 2.65 12.03
C ASP A 10 9.12 3.29 12.21
N SER A 11 8.46 3.71 11.12
CA SER A 11 7.10 4.26 11.19
C SER A 11 6.07 3.19 11.56
N LEU A 12 5.05 3.59 12.33
CA LEU A 12 3.97 2.69 12.75
C LEU A 12 3.21 2.13 11.53
N GLY A 13 3.04 2.96 10.49
CA GLY A 13 2.44 2.52 9.23
C GLY A 13 3.23 1.40 8.57
N TYR A 14 4.55 1.53 8.47
CA TYR A 14 5.40 0.48 7.91
C TYR A 14 5.31 -0.81 8.71
N GLN A 15 5.42 -0.72 10.03
CA GLN A 15 5.35 -1.90 10.91
C GLN A 15 4.02 -2.64 10.79
N ASN A 16 2.90 -1.91 10.76
CA ASN A 16 1.58 -2.50 10.58
C ASN A 16 1.44 -3.19 9.21
N VAL A 17 1.94 -2.56 8.14
CA VAL A 17 1.91 -3.17 6.80
C VAL A 17 2.82 -4.40 6.74
N LYS A 18 4.02 -4.33 7.32
CA LYS A 18 4.95 -5.47 7.42
C LYS A 18 4.28 -6.66 8.09
N GLN A 19 3.73 -6.47 9.30
CA GLN A 19 3.08 -7.53 10.05
C GLN A 19 1.87 -8.11 9.31
N ALA A 20 1.05 -7.25 8.69
CA ALA A 20 -0.12 -7.70 7.94
C ALA A 20 0.27 -8.48 6.67
N LEU A 21 1.31 -8.07 5.96
CA LEU A 21 1.83 -8.80 4.80
C LEU A 21 2.40 -10.17 5.19
N GLU A 22 3.16 -10.25 6.28
CA GLU A 22 3.67 -11.51 6.79
C GLU A 22 2.51 -12.46 7.18
N LYS A 23 1.50 -11.93 7.87
CA LYS A 23 0.33 -12.70 8.30
C LYS A 23 -0.54 -13.20 7.14
N ILE A 24 -0.80 -12.36 6.14
CA ILE A 24 -1.80 -12.64 5.09
C ILE A 24 -1.18 -13.32 3.86
N PHE A 25 0.03 -12.90 3.50
CA PHE A 25 0.73 -13.35 2.30
C PHE A 25 2.00 -14.15 2.57
N SER A 26 2.46 -14.24 3.83
CA SER A 26 3.75 -14.83 4.20
C SER A 26 4.93 -14.16 3.47
N ILE A 27 4.86 -12.83 3.38
CA ILE A 27 5.87 -11.99 2.73
C ILE A 27 6.49 -11.04 3.75
N ASP A 28 7.82 -11.02 3.82
CA ASP A 28 8.58 -10.05 4.61
C ASP A 28 8.81 -8.77 3.80
N LEU A 29 8.23 -7.67 4.26
CA LEU A 29 8.35 -6.37 3.62
C LEU A 29 9.79 -5.84 3.59
N ASP A 30 10.65 -6.23 4.53
CA ASP A 30 12.05 -5.77 4.56
C ASP A 30 12.86 -6.31 3.38
N THR A 31 12.40 -7.39 2.74
CA THR A 31 13.03 -7.96 1.55
C THR A 31 12.69 -7.21 0.26
N ILE A 32 11.70 -6.31 0.31
CA ILE A 32 11.25 -5.53 -0.85
C ILE A 32 11.96 -4.18 -0.84
N ALA A 33 12.53 -3.81 -2.00
CA ALA A 33 13.14 -2.49 -2.18
C ALA A 33 12.08 -1.39 -2.03
N ILE A 34 12.35 -0.44 -1.13
CA ILE A 34 11.51 0.74 -0.94
C ILE A 34 11.95 1.79 -1.95
N HIS A 35 10.99 2.32 -2.72
CA HIS A 35 11.24 3.44 -3.59
C HIS A 35 11.03 4.73 -2.79
N GLU A 36 12.13 5.32 -2.32
CA GLU A 36 12.13 6.60 -1.62
C GLU A 36 12.06 7.73 -2.66
N GLY A 37 10.94 8.48 -2.67
CA GLY A 37 10.72 9.60 -3.58
C GLY A 37 11.13 10.96 -3.02
N GLU A 38 10.83 12.03 -3.78
CA GLU A 38 11.01 13.41 -3.30
C GLU A 38 9.98 13.82 -2.23
N ASP A 39 8.90 13.08 -2.08
CA ASP A 39 8.02 13.15 -0.90
C ASP A 39 8.31 11.91 -0.05
N GLU A 40 8.12 11.96 1.27
CA GLU A 40 8.24 10.79 2.14
C GLU A 40 7.18 9.70 1.88
N ASN A 41 6.44 9.79 0.78
CA ASN A 41 5.55 8.74 0.35
C ASN A 41 6.44 7.56 -0.02
N PHE A 42 6.34 6.47 0.73
CA PHE A 42 7.10 5.28 0.41
C PHE A 42 6.19 4.26 -0.24
N ASN A 43 6.66 3.80 -1.39
CA ASN A 43 5.96 2.87 -2.23
C ASN A 43 6.86 1.67 -2.43
N PHE A 44 6.26 0.48 -2.46
CA PHE A 44 7.00 -0.71 -2.77
C PHE A 44 6.25 -1.55 -3.80
N PRO A 45 6.96 -2.09 -4.80
CA PRO A 45 6.37 -3.01 -5.75
C PRO A 45 5.97 -4.29 -5.03
N PHE A 46 4.76 -4.77 -5.32
CA PHE A 46 4.24 -6.01 -4.76
C PHE A 46 3.70 -6.88 -5.89
N MET A 47 4.07 -8.16 -5.87
CA MET A 47 3.63 -9.13 -6.86
C MET A 47 3.07 -10.35 -6.15
N TYR A 48 1.85 -10.73 -6.53
CA TYR A 48 1.21 -11.93 -6.00
C TYR A 48 0.36 -12.58 -7.08
N LYS A 49 0.55 -13.89 -7.32
CA LYS A 49 -0.12 -14.67 -8.39
C LYS A 49 -0.08 -14.01 -9.78
N GLY A 50 1.04 -13.37 -10.15
CA GLY A 50 1.21 -12.71 -11.44
C GLY A 50 0.54 -11.33 -11.56
N TYR A 51 -0.13 -10.86 -10.50
CA TYR A 51 -0.65 -9.49 -10.45
C TYR A 51 0.42 -8.55 -9.91
N HIS A 52 0.72 -7.51 -10.69
CA HIS A 52 1.63 -6.43 -10.32
C HIS A 52 0.84 -5.29 -9.71
N MET A 53 1.22 -4.89 -8.50
CA MET A 53 0.61 -3.77 -7.79
C MET A 53 1.68 -3.01 -7.01
N THR A 54 1.27 -1.87 -6.48
CA THR A 54 2.07 -1.08 -5.56
C THR A 54 1.28 -0.88 -4.29
N ILE A 55 1.96 -1.08 -3.17
CA ILE A 55 1.46 -0.69 -1.86
C ILE A 55 2.20 0.59 -1.48
N GLY A 56 1.45 1.58 -1.02
CA GLY A 56 2.00 2.87 -0.65
C GLY A 56 1.48 3.35 0.69
N ILE A 57 2.36 4.02 1.42
CA ILE A 57 2.00 4.85 2.56
C ILE A 57 2.36 6.29 2.17
N SER A 58 1.34 7.14 2.11
CA SER A 58 1.46 8.51 1.65
C SER A 58 1.08 9.54 2.73
N SER A 59 1.15 10.83 2.38
CA SER A 59 0.83 11.95 3.28
C SER A 59 1.70 11.94 4.53
N THR A 60 2.97 11.62 4.30
CA THR A 60 4.00 11.44 5.29
C THR A 60 4.84 12.71 5.48
N GLY A 61 4.92 13.59 4.47
CA GLY A 61 5.53 14.92 4.57
C GLY A 61 7.04 14.90 4.85
N LYS A 62 7.86 15.58 4.04
CA LYS A 62 9.31 15.63 4.29
C LYS A 62 9.66 16.37 5.58
N ASN A 63 10.29 15.70 6.54
CA ASN A 63 10.69 16.25 7.84
C ASN A 63 9.53 16.78 8.70
N THR A 64 8.29 16.43 8.35
CA THR A 64 7.13 16.60 9.21
C THR A 64 6.75 15.22 9.69
N GLN A 65 6.49 15.08 11.00
CA GLN A 65 6.05 13.82 11.56
C GLN A 65 4.64 13.52 11.00
N LEU A 66 4.57 12.90 9.83
CA LEU A 66 3.39 12.37 9.13
C LEU A 66 2.15 13.26 9.26
N GLU A 67 1.79 14.01 8.22
CA GLU A 67 0.66 14.99 8.22
C GLU A 67 -0.69 14.39 8.71
N VAL A 68 -0.79 13.06 8.77
CA VAL A 68 -1.96 12.28 9.19
C VAL A 68 -1.70 11.40 10.45
N GLY A 69 -0.62 11.70 11.19
CA GLY A 69 -0.10 10.93 12.34
C GLY A 69 0.80 9.76 11.91
N GLU A 70 1.40 9.07 12.89
CA GLU A 70 2.53 8.11 12.76
C GLU A 70 2.44 6.95 11.74
N GLY A 71 1.34 6.81 11.00
CA GLY A 71 1.21 5.78 9.96
C GLY A 71 0.79 6.24 8.57
N GLY A 72 0.62 7.54 8.31
CA GLY A 72 0.25 8.04 6.97
C GLY A 72 -1.07 7.45 6.41
N LEU A 73 -1.28 7.60 5.11
CA LEU A 73 -2.41 7.01 4.38
C LEU A 73 -1.96 5.77 3.62
N PHE A 74 -2.57 4.64 3.96
CA PHE A 74 -2.32 3.36 3.32
C PHE A 74 -3.20 3.18 2.09
N ASN A 75 -2.58 2.85 0.95
CA ASN A 75 -3.27 2.63 -0.31
C ASN A 75 -2.63 1.49 -1.11
N ILE A 76 -3.44 0.83 -1.93
CA ILE A 76 -3.00 -0.22 -2.87
C ILE A 76 -3.53 0.14 -4.25
N TRP A 77 -2.68 0.06 -5.27
CA TRP A 77 -3.09 0.31 -6.64
C TRP A 77 -2.38 -0.59 -7.64
N PHE A 78 -3.06 -0.77 -8.77
CA PHE A 78 -2.54 -1.50 -9.92
C PHE A 78 -2.04 -0.48 -10.94
N VAL A 79 -0.88 -0.78 -11.52
CA VAL A 79 -0.33 -0.01 -12.64
C VAL A 79 -0.67 -0.76 -13.91
N GLN A 80 -1.39 -0.11 -14.82
CA GLN A 80 -1.52 -0.57 -16.21
C GLN A 80 -0.62 0.30 -17.07
N THR A 81 0.35 -0.33 -17.72
CA THR A 81 1.19 0.28 -18.74
C THR A 81 0.86 -0.35 -20.09
N ASP A 82 0.30 0.42 -21.00
CA ASP A 82 0.31 0.08 -22.42
C ASP A 82 1.31 1.01 -23.16
N GLU A 83 1.59 0.73 -24.44
CA GLU A 83 2.57 1.48 -25.24
C GLU A 83 2.30 3.00 -25.32
N GLN A 84 1.10 3.47 -24.96
CA GLN A 84 0.69 4.86 -25.06
C GLN A 84 0.25 5.50 -23.73
N ARG A 85 -0.04 4.72 -22.68
CA ARG A 85 -0.67 5.21 -21.45
C ARG A 85 -0.13 4.51 -20.20
N PHE A 86 0.23 5.35 -19.23
CA PHE A 86 0.37 4.97 -17.84
C PHE A 86 -0.95 5.28 -17.13
N SER A 87 -1.57 4.25 -16.53
CA SER A 87 -2.76 4.43 -15.71
C SER A 87 -2.61 3.73 -14.35
N VAL A 88 -3.18 4.37 -13.32
CA VAL A 88 -3.19 3.86 -11.95
C VAL A 88 -4.63 3.68 -11.53
N THR A 89 -4.96 2.47 -11.07
CA THR A 89 -6.29 2.15 -10.54
C THR A 89 -6.17 1.64 -9.11
N PHE A 90 -6.75 2.37 -8.16
CA PHE A 90 -6.77 1.98 -6.75
C PHE A 90 -7.66 0.77 -6.50
N LEU A 91 -7.27 -0.10 -5.55
CA LEU A 91 -8.05 -1.26 -5.13
C LEU A 91 -9.49 -0.89 -4.77
N SER A 92 -9.68 0.20 -4.01
CA SER A 92 -10.99 0.74 -3.63
C SER A 92 -11.93 0.97 -4.82
N LYS A 93 -11.37 1.32 -5.99
CA LYS A 93 -12.11 1.49 -7.23
C LYS A 93 -12.35 0.15 -7.94
N VAL A 94 -11.35 -0.75 -7.93
CA VAL A 94 -11.46 -2.07 -8.56
C VAL A 94 -12.56 -2.93 -7.93
N ILE A 95 -12.66 -2.91 -6.59
CA ILE A 95 -13.65 -3.70 -5.86
C ILE A 95 -14.92 -2.92 -5.49
N ASP A 96 -15.02 -1.66 -5.90
CA ASP A 96 -16.11 -0.71 -5.58
C ASP A 96 -16.40 -0.62 -4.06
N ASP A 97 -15.34 -0.58 -3.25
CA ASP A 97 -15.44 -0.46 -1.80
C ASP A 97 -14.86 0.88 -1.32
N LYS A 98 -15.77 1.78 -0.91
CA LYS A 98 -15.42 3.11 -0.42
C LYS A 98 -14.84 3.09 1.00
N SER A 99 -15.02 2.02 1.76
CA SER A 99 -14.50 1.91 3.13
C SER A 99 -12.98 1.92 3.16
N ILE A 100 -12.34 1.36 2.13
CA ILE A 100 -10.88 1.33 1.96
C ILE A 100 -10.33 2.48 1.11
N LYS A 101 -11.15 3.50 0.81
CA LYS A 101 -10.69 4.67 0.02
C LYS A 101 -9.68 5.53 0.79
N ARG A 102 -9.75 5.53 2.13
CA ARG A 102 -8.89 6.33 3.00
C ARG A 102 -8.54 5.55 4.26
N VAL A 103 -7.58 4.65 4.14
CA VAL A 103 -7.09 3.85 5.26
C VAL A 103 -5.93 4.58 5.93
N TYR A 104 -5.94 4.67 7.25
CA TYR A 104 -4.83 5.23 8.01
C TYR A 104 -3.86 4.09 8.35
N GLY A 105 -2.58 4.21 7.99
CA GLY A 105 -1.62 3.12 8.22
C GLY A 105 -1.38 2.82 9.71
N ARG A 106 -1.68 3.77 10.61
CA ARG A 106 -1.64 3.55 12.06
C ARG A 106 -2.74 2.62 12.58
N ASP A 107 -3.81 2.42 11.81
CA ASP A 107 -4.92 1.54 12.16
C ASP A 107 -4.63 0.13 11.61
N GLU A 108 -3.97 -0.68 12.44
CA GLU A 108 -3.57 -2.05 12.14
C GLU A 108 -4.74 -2.88 11.59
N LYS A 109 -5.94 -2.77 12.18
CA LYS A 109 -7.11 -3.55 11.75
C LYS A 109 -7.58 -3.16 10.36
N SER A 110 -7.60 -1.87 10.07
CA SER A 110 -7.98 -1.38 8.74
C SER A 110 -6.94 -1.75 7.68
N VAL A 111 -5.64 -1.72 8.02
CA VAL A 111 -4.56 -2.20 7.14
C VAL A 111 -4.71 -3.69 6.86
N GLU A 112 -4.86 -4.51 7.91
CA GLU A 112 -5.05 -5.97 7.78
C GLU A 112 -6.29 -6.28 6.94
N HIS A 113 -7.42 -5.63 7.23
CA HIS A 113 -8.66 -5.84 6.49
C HIS A 113 -8.51 -5.50 4.99
N THR A 114 -7.82 -4.41 4.67
CA THR A 114 -7.58 -4.00 3.28
C THR A 114 -6.72 -5.03 2.53
N LEU A 115 -5.71 -5.60 3.18
CA LEU A 115 -4.88 -6.67 2.62
C LEU A 115 -5.63 -8.00 2.50
N GLN A 116 -6.56 -8.31 3.40
CA GLN A 116 -7.46 -9.46 3.28
C GLN A 116 -8.40 -9.30 2.07
N LEU A 117 -8.97 -8.11 1.87
CA LEU A 117 -9.80 -7.81 0.70
C LEU A 117 -8.99 -7.93 -0.59
N LEU A 118 -7.75 -7.43 -0.61
CA LEU A 118 -6.83 -7.62 -1.73
C LEU A 118 -6.62 -9.10 -2.03
N LYS A 119 -6.26 -9.89 -1.02
CA LYS A 119 -6.01 -11.33 -1.18
C LYS A 119 -7.24 -12.05 -1.70
N TYR A 120 -8.40 -11.81 -1.10
CA TYR A 120 -9.68 -12.36 -1.53
C TYR A 120 -10.00 -12.00 -2.97
N PHE A 121 -9.79 -10.74 -3.36
CA PHE A 121 -10.00 -10.27 -4.72
C PHE A 121 -9.09 -11.02 -5.71
N ILE A 122 -7.77 -11.06 -5.47
CA ILE A 122 -6.80 -11.73 -6.35
C ILE A 122 -7.03 -13.24 -6.42
N ASP A 123 -7.39 -13.86 -5.29
CA ASP A 123 -7.67 -15.29 -5.22
C ASP A 123 -9.03 -15.65 -5.85
N SER A 124 -9.83 -14.66 -6.28
CA SER A 124 -11.13 -14.86 -6.95
C SER A 124 -11.05 -14.73 -8.47
N ASP A 125 -11.96 -15.41 -9.19
CA ASP A 125 -12.10 -15.31 -10.65
C ASP A 125 -12.43 -13.89 -11.14
N ARG A 126 -12.84 -12.98 -10.24
CA ARG A 126 -13.17 -11.58 -10.57
C ARG A 126 -11.93 -10.76 -10.93
N ALA A 127 -10.76 -11.11 -10.40
CA ALA A 127 -9.54 -10.36 -10.65
C ALA A 127 -9.09 -10.44 -12.12
N GLU A 128 -9.23 -11.61 -12.75
CA GLU A 128 -8.92 -11.78 -14.17
C GLU A 128 -9.83 -10.92 -15.06
N VAL A 129 -11.12 -10.83 -14.74
CA VAL A 129 -12.08 -10.08 -15.55
C VAL A 129 -11.87 -8.58 -15.42
N LEU A 130 -11.54 -8.08 -14.23
CA LEU A 130 -11.48 -6.64 -13.95
C LEU A 130 -10.13 -6.01 -14.28
N LEU A 131 -9.04 -6.79 -14.36
CA LEU A 131 -7.70 -6.26 -14.64
C LEU A 131 -7.24 -6.46 -16.10
N LYS A 132 -7.96 -7.27 -16.89
CA LYS A 132 -7.74 -7.44 -18.35
C LYS A 132 -8.53 -6.43 -19.21
N ASN A 133 -9.42 -5.63 -18.61
CA ASN A 133 -10.21 -4.57 -19.24
C ASN A 133 -9.66 -3.19 -18.87
#